data_AF-A0A3C0ZJ35-F1
#
_entry.id   AF-A0A3C0ZJ35-F1
#
_cell.length_a   1.000
_cell.length_b   1.000
_cell.length_c   1.000
_cell.angle_alpha   90.00
_cell.angle_beta   90.00
_cell.angle_gamma   90.00
#
_symmetry.space_group_name_H-M   'P 1'
#
loop_
_entity.id
_entity.type
_entity.pdbx_description
1 polymer ?
#
loop_
_entity_poly.entity_id
_entity_poly.type
_entity_poly.pdbx_seq_one_letter_code
_entity_poly.pdbx_strand_id
1 'polypeptide(L)'
;MIGFRRLATDGRFPNSKYDSWNMRSRVRYNHSDRLNVWISDIYTRSTTGFNGGIDIEQSPSVFNEVTAAVRSRDASQTVSRRDVTLGGLGRLFSDSSSTTHARFFYSTIDREYRQRDSSQIVHLDIVSSWGATFVQQFPLGPAMLSVGGDIDRRQIGQSDRFGTSSETLLALKGRGEYFPHEAVKTSAFLRHEGLRGQRATSLGVEANLALRDWLGLRLGISKGNRFPSVQEYYWPRDGAPALLQQRERPGVESHTFREIELHSALDSTLSIRVSGFQREIPEAITFETLETPGHLPTATLVTLHDVKIQGFLSSFVLRTWGFEVSGAFTYTDYKHAGTAASIFPKYVFRGEFAYRDRLFEDALDGRLGIRFTAVSSQMGLEFIPQNLVFALQSDARLGSFSKVDLYAILKLGDAHVLVAWENPFDIDYVLTPTYPMPGSSFKIGVNWIFID
;
A
#
# COMPACT_ATOMS: atom_id res chain seq x y z
N MET A 1 16.53 7.98 19.68
CA MET A 1 16.31 6.57 19.27
C MET A 1 17.02 6.33 17.96
N ILE A 2 17.83 5.27 17.88
CA ILE A 2 18.46 4.78 16.64
C ILE A 2 17.98 3.35 16.44
N GLY A 3 17.68 2.97 15.20
CA GLY A 3 17.31 1.62 14.83
C GLY A 3 18.00 1.22 13.54
N PHE A 4 18.35 -0.07 13.45
CA PHE A 4 18.89 -0.70 12.25
C PHE A 4 18.12 -1.97 11.97
N ARG A 5 17.88 -2.25 10.69
CA ARG A 5 17.28 -3.50 10.23
C ARG A 5 17.95 -3.93 8.94
N ARG A 6 18.23 -5.22 8.78
CA ARG A 6 18.59 -5.85 7.50
C ARG A 6 17.64 -7.00 7.22
N LEU A 7 17.27 -7.17 5.97
CA LEU A 7 16.48 -8.28 5.44
C LEU A 7 17.15 -8.76 4.17
N ALA A 8 17.51 -10.04 4.12
CA ALA A 8 18.10 -10.66 2.95
C ALA A 8 17.45 -12.02 2.66
N THR A 9 17.39 -12.39 1.39
CA THR A 9 16.99 -13.71 0.90
C THR A 9 17.70 -13.99 -0.41
N ASP A 10 18.09 -15.24 -0.65
CA ASP A 10 18.70 -15.66 -1.91
C ASP A 10 17.66 -15.80 -3.04
N GLY A 11 16.38 -15.81 -2.69
CA GLY A 11 15.28 -16.00 -3.63
C GLY A 11 15.06 -17.46 -4.03
N ARG A 12 13.94 -17.75 -4.73
CA ARG A 12 13.59 -19.11 -5.21
C ARG A 12 14.17 -19.43 -6.58
N PHE A 13 14.28 -18.43 -7.44
CA PHE A 13 14.71 -18.58 -8.83
C PHE A 13 16.03 -17.84 -9.09
N PRO A 14 16.76 -18.18 -10.17
CA PRO A 14 17.91 -17.39 -10.61
C PRO A 14 17.55 -15.90 -10.67
N ASN A 15 18.44 -15.06 -10.14
CA ASN A 15 18.27 -13.61 -10.12
C ASN A 15 17.02 -13.12 -9.35
N SER A 16 16.64 -13.78 -8.26
CA SER A 16 15.58 -13.33 -7.35
C SER A 16 16.08 -12.97 -5.94
N LYS A 17 17.40 -12.83 -5.78
CA LYS A 17 18.04 -12.39 -4.54
C LYS A 17 17.55 -11.00 -4.14
N TYR A 18 17.35 -10.79 -2.86
CA TYR A 18 16.98 -9.51 -2.28
C TYR A 18 17.84 -9.23 -1.04
N ASP A 19 18.36 -8.01 -0.93
CA ASP A 19 19.02 -7.50 0.27
C ASP A 19 18.55 -6.07 0.51
N SER A 20 18.05 -5.79 1.70
CA SER A 20 17.67 -4.45 2.10
C SER A 20 18.10 -4.17 3.52
N TRP A 21 18.56 -2.96 3.75
CA TRP A 21 18.79 -2.46 5.08
C TRP A 21 18.20 -1.07 5.26
N ASN A 22 17.83 -0.78 6.50
CA ASN A 22 17.22 0.46 6.92
C ASN A 22 17.91 0.95 8.18
N MET A 23 18.21 2.24 8.21
CA MET A 23 18.64 2.95 9.40
C MET A 23 17.61 4.04 9.71
N ARG A 24 17.21 4.12 10.97
CA ARG A 24 16.30 5.14 11.47
C ARG A 24 16.95 5.87 12.62
N SER A 25 16.88 7.20 12.59
CA SER A 25 17.17 8.05 13.74
C SER A 25 15.98 8.94 14.07
N ARG A 26 15.75 9.19 15.36
CA ARG A 26 14.72 10.13 15.82
C ARG A 26 15.19 10.85 17.07
N VAL A 27 15.06 12.16 17.06
CA VAL A 27 15.23 13.04 18.22
C VAL A 27 13.90 13.73 18.48
N ARG A 28 13.49 13.76 19.75
CA ARG A 28 12.27 14.41 20.22
C ARG A 28 12.66 15.39 21.32
N TYR A 29 12.14 16.61 21.23
CA TYR A 29 12.31 17.64 22.24
C TYR A 29 10.93 18.15 22.68
N ASN A 30 10.61 17.97 23.96
CA ASN A 30 9.43 18.57 24.57
C ASN A 30 9.86 19.92 25.15
N HIS A 31 9.61 21.02 24.42
CA HIS A 31 9.99 22.35 24.90
C HIS A 31 9.13 22.77 26.10
N SER A 32 7.85 22.40 26.06
CA SER A 32 6.87 22.57 27.14
C SER A 32 5.75 21.53 26.99
N ASP A 33 4.80 21.51 27.93
CA ASP A 33 3.58 20.69 27.84
C ASP A 33 2.68 21.08 26.66
N ARG A 34 2.96 22.24 26.03
CA ARG A 34 2.19 22.79 24.92
C ARG A 34 2.91 22.69 23.59
N LEU A 35 4.19 22.35 23.54
CA LEU A 35 4.96 22.29 22.31
C LEU A 35 5.93 21.12 22.33
N ASN A 36 5.69 20.17 21.43
CA ASN A 36 6.62 19.11 21.09
C ASN A 36 7.17 19.32 19.68
N VAL A 37 8.48 19.20 19.53
CA VAL A 37 9.16 19.16 18.23
C VAL A 37 9.92 17.85 18.11
N TRP A 38 10.01 17.31 16.90
CA TRP A 38 10.81 16.13 16.62
C TRP A 38 11.44 16.21 15.22
N ILE A 39 12.57 15.55 15.06
CA ILE A 39 13.19 15.27 13.76
C ILE A 39 13.40 13.76 13.62
N SER A 40 13.15 13.24 12.42
CA SER A 40 13.44 11.86 12.07
C SER A 40 14.14 11.78 10.71
N ASP A 41 15.17 10.94 10.63
CA ASP A 41 15.84 10.58 9.38
C ASP A 41 15.71 9.07 9.20
N ILE A 42 15.24 8.66 8.04
CA ILE A 42 15.10 7.26 7.65
C ILE A 42 15.86 7.08 6.35
N TYR A 43 16.90 6.25 6.38
CA TYR A 43 17.61 5.83 5.19
C TYR A 43 17.32 4.36 4.92
N THR A 44 16.96 4.04 3.68
CA THR A 44 16.74 2.68 3.22
C THR A 44 17.54 2.45 1.96
N ARG A 45 18.23 1.31 1.88
CA ARG A 45 18.77 0.82 0.63
C ARG A 45 18.29 -0.59 0.40
N SER A 46 17.91 -0.90 -0.83
CA SER A 46 17.55 -2.26 -1.25
C SER A 46 18.15 -2.57 -2.60
N THR A 47 18.66 -3.79 -2.75
CA THR A 47 19.08 -4.37 -4.01
C THR A 47 18.25 -5.62 -4.26
N THR A 48 17.64 -5.68 -5.44
CA THR A 48 16.75 -6.77 -5.85
C THR A 48 17.21 -7.29 -7.21
N GLY A 49 17.40 -8.61 -7.34
CA GLY A 49 17.47 -9.27 -8.64
C GLY A 49 16.10 -9.22 -9.31
N PHE A 50 16.05 -8.72 -10.53
CA PHE A 50 14.83 -8.67 -11.33
C PHE A 50 14.91 -9.69 -12.45
N ASN A 51 14.41 -10.87 -12.18
CA ASN A 51 14.42 -11.94 -13.15
C ASN A 51 13.38 -11.79 -14.28
N GLY A 52 12.50 -10.78 -14.20
CA GLY A 52 11.45 -10.53 -15.20
C GLY A 52 10.29 -11.51 -15.16
N GLY A 53 10.26 -12.40 -14.17
CA GLY A 53 9.36 -13.54 -14.12
C GLY A 53 9.90 -14.76 -14.86
N ILE A 54 9.14 -15.85 -14.81
CA ILE A 54 9.41 -17.10 -15.51
C ILE A 54 8.99 -16.98 -16.97
N ASP A 55 9.87 -17.38 -17.87
CA ASP A 55 9.57 -17.57 -19.29
C ASP A 55 8.76 -18.86 -19.44
N ILE A 56 7.45 -18.70 -19.69
CA ILE A 56 6.51 -19.82 -19.80
C ILE A 56 6.80 -20.68 -21.04
N GLU A 57 7.35 -20.11 -22.11
CA GLU A 57 7.63 -20.83 -23.35
C GLU A 57 8.87 -21.73 -23.20
N GLN A 58 9.84 -21.30 -22.40
CA GLN A 58 11.09 -22.04 -22.18
C GLN A 58 11.05 -22.94 -20.93
N SER A 59 10.03 -22.83 -20.09
CA SER A 59 9.95 -23.54 -18.82
C SER A 59 8.97 -24.72 -18.89
N PRO A 60 9.41 -25.97 -18.66
CA PRO A 60 8.50 -27.12 -18.54
C PRO A 60 7.51 -26.98 -17.39
N SER A 61 7.89 -26.26 -16.33
CA SER A 61 7.04 -25.91 -15.20
C SER A 61 7.48 -24.55 -14.65
N VAL A 62 6.50 -23.69 -14.37
CA VAL A 62 6.76 -22.38 -13.77
C VAL A 62 7.08 -22.45 -12.27
N PHE A 63 6.83 -23.60 -11.63
CA PHE A 63 7.03 -23.79 -10.20
C PHE A 63 8.34 -24.53 -9.87
N ASN A 64 8.88 -25.29 -10.82
CA ASN A 64 10.11 -26.04 -10.60
C ASN A 64 11.34 -25.12 -10.74
N GLU A 65 11.98 -24.80 -9.61
CA GLU A 65 13.13 -23.91 -9.52
C GLU A 65 14.36 -24.36 -10.34
N VAL A 66 14.49 -25.67 -10.60
CA VAL A 66 15.62 -26.23 -11.34
C VAL A 66 15.42 -26.08 -12.85
N THR A 67 14.19 -26.26 -13.32
CA THR A 67 13.87 -26.27 -14.76
C THR A 67 13.29 -24.95 -15.27
N ALA A 68 12.81 -24.08 -14.39
CA ALA A 68 12.22 -22.81 -14.78
C ALA A 68 13.29 -21.86 -15.35
N ALA A 69 13.09 -21.46 -16.60
CA ALA A 69 13.85 -20.41 -17.24
C ALA A 69 13.30 -19.04 -16.82
N VAL A 70 14.16 -18.15 -16.34
CA VAL A 70 13.79 -16.77 -16.05
C VAL A 70 14.00 -15.89 -17.28
N ARG A 71 13.17 -14.86 -17.47
CA ARG A 71 13.29 -13.93 -18.61
C ARG A 71 14.62 -13.14 -18.57
N SER A 72 15.20 -12.94 -17.39
CA SER A 72 16.49 -12.27 -17.19
C SER A 72 17.30 -12.87 -16.05
N ARG A 73 18.57 -13.21 -16.30
CA ARG A 73 19.47 -13.77 -15.27
C ARG A 73 20.34 -12.74 -14.56
N ASP A 74 20.42 -11.52 -15.09
CA ASP A 74 21.42 -10.55 -14.62
C ASP A 74 20.81 -9.15 -14.39
N ALA A 75 19.51 -8.96 -14.63
CA ALA A 75 18.88 -7.68 -14.37
C ALA A 75 18.74 -7.44 -12.87
N SER A 76 19.04 -6.23 -12.42
CA SER A 76 18.96 -5.88 -11.00
C SER A 76 18.51 -4.44 -10.83
N GLN A 77 17.96 -4.16 -9.65
CA GLN A 77 17.65 -2.81 -9.24
C GLN A 77 18.28 -2.52 -7.89
N THR A 78 18.88 -1.35 -7.77
CA THR A 78 19.23 -0.76 -6.48
C THR A 78 18.36 0.47 -6.27
N VAL A 79 17.74 0.56 -5.09
CA VAL A 79 17.00 1.75 -4.65
C VAL A 79 17.63 2.24 -3.37
N SER A 80 18.02 3.50 -3.34
CA SER A 80 18.39 4.22 -2.13
C SER A 80 17.34 5.30 -1.87
N ARG A 81 16.80 5.34 -0.66
CA ARG A 81 15.81 6.32 -0.23
C ARG A 81 16.23 6.96 1.06
N ARG A 82 16.11 8.28 1.15
CA ARG A 82 16.28 9.04 2.39
C ARG A 82 15.08 9.91 2.63
N ASP A 83 14.48 9.79 3.81
CA ASP A 83 13.35 10.61 4.26
C ASP A 83 13.74 11.36 5.53
N VAL A 84 13.87 12.68 5.45
CA VAL A 84 14.04 13.55 6.59
C VAL A 84 12.72 14.25 6.86
N THR A 85 12.25 14.20 8.10
CA THR A 85 11.03 14.89 8.50
C THR A 85 11.26 15.65 9.80
N LEU A 86 10.82 16.91 9.81
CA LEU A 86 10.74 17.77 10.98
C LEU A 86 9.27 18.00 11.27
N GLY A 87 8.83 17.72 12.49
CA GLY A 87 7.44 17.89 12.90
C GLY A 87 7.30 18.61 14.22
N GLY A 88 6.15 19.26 14.38
CA GLY A 88 5.75 19.93 15.60
C GLY A 88 4.28 19.69 15.91
N LEU A 89 3.98 19.47 17.18
CA LEU A 89 2.64 19.48 17.74
C LEU A 89 2.58 20.56 18.81
N GLY A 90 1.71 21.55 18.60
CA GLY A 90 1.58 22.72 19.46
C GLY A 90 0.14 22.98 19.88
N ARG A 91 -0.07 23.53 21.08
CA ARG A 91 -1.33 24.17 21.51
C ARG A 91 -1.14 25.68 21.49
N LEU A 92 -1.14 26.27 20.30
CA LEU A 92 -0.72 27.66 20.05
C LEU A 92 -1.78 28.72 20.41
N PHE A 93 -3.03 28.30 20.64
CA PHE A 93 -4.14 29.20 20.98
C PHE A 93 -4.46 29.15 22.47
N SER A 94 -5.20 30.13 22.98
CA SER A 94 -5.60 30.18 24.41
C SER A 94 -6.36 28.92 24.84
N ASP A 95 -7.23 28.42 23.98
CA ASP A 95 -7.92 27.15 24.16
C ASP A 95 -6.94 25.97 24.09
N SER A 96 -6.74 25.29 25.22
CA SER A 96 -5.86 24.14 25.35
C SER A 96 -6.28 22.92 24.51
N SER A 97 -7.54 22.88 24.07
CA SER A 97 -8.07 21.81 23.21
C SER A 97 -7.84 22.08 21.72
N SER A 98 -7.40 23.30 21.37
CA SER A 98 -6.95 23.65 20.02
C SER A 98 -5.52 23.13 19.77
N THR A 99 -5.34 22.38 18.69
CA THR A 99 -4.04 21.77 18.35
C THR A 99 -3.59 22.12 16.95
N THR A 100 -2.32 22.51 16.85
CA THR A 100 -1.60 22.79 15.62
C THR A 100 -0.63 21.64 15.33
N HIS A 101 -0.73 21.04 14.15
CA HIS A 101 0.24 20.10 13.65
C HIS A 101 0.93 20.66 12.41
N ALA A 102 2.25 20.77 12.45
CA ALA A 102 3.07 21.20 11.33
C ALA A 102 4.14 20.15 11.04
N ARG A 103 4.38 19.89 9.75
CA ARG A 103 5.37 18.92 9.30
C ARG A 103 6.06 19.43 8.06
N PHE A 104 7.38 19.43 8.06
CA PHE A 104 8.23 19.64 6.90
C PHE A 104 8.92 18.33 6.56
N PHE A 105 9.00 17.99 5.29
CA PHE A 105 9.68 16.78 4.85
C PHE A 105 10.58 17.06 3.65
N TYR A 106 11.61 16.24 3.55
CA TYR A 106 12.48 16.11 2.40
C TYR A 106 12.68 14.62 2.13
N SER A 107 12.49 14.20 0.89
CA SER A 107 12.66 12.82 0.45
C SER A 107 13.51 12.78 -0.80
N THR A 108 14.44 11.84 -0.88
CA THR A 108 15.18 11.52 -2.11
C THR A 108 15.07 10.04 -2.40
N ILE A 109 14.87 9.70 -3.67
CA ILE A 109 14.88 8.35 -4.19
C ILE A 109 15.87 8.33 -5.34
N ASP A 110 16.86 7.47 -5.22
CA ASP A 110 17.81 7.14 -6.27
C ASP A 110 17.56 5.68 -6.66
N ARG A 111 17.20 5.47 -7.92
CA ARG A 111 16.93 4.16 -8.49
C ARG A 111 17.86 3.93 -9.65
N GLU A 112 18.63 2.86 -9.55
CA GLU A 112 19.42 2.31 -10.63
C GLU A 112 18.82 0.98 -11.09
N TYR A 113 18.56 0.84 -12.39
CA TYR A 113 18.22 -0.43 -13.02
C TYR A 113 19.31 -0.84 -14.02
N ARG A 114 19.73 -2.10 -13.96
CA ARG A 114 20.80 -2.68 -14.79
C ARG A 114 20.28 -3.92 -15.51
N GLN A 115 20.71 -4.16 -16.75
CA GLN A 115 20.38 -5.35 -17.57
C GLN A 115 21.64 -5.81 -18.34
N ARG A 116 21.77 -7.12 -18.63
CA ARG A 116 23.00 -7.86 -19.02
C ARG A 116 23.90 -7.21 -20.09
N ASP A 117 25.20 -7.53 -19.97
CA ASP A 117 26.37 -7.31 -20.86
C ASP A 117 27.00 -5.92 -20.92
N SER A 118 26.51 -4.97 -20.14
CA SER A 118 27.19 -3.70 -19.93
C SER A 118 27.33 -3.42 -18.45
N SER A 119 28.47 -2.89 -18.02
CA SER A 119 28.58 -2.20 -16.73
C SER A 119 27.78 -0.89 -16.72
N GLN A 120 26.93 -0.65 -17.73
CA GLN A 120 26.19 0.58 -17.91
C GLN A 120 24.85 0.48 -17.19
N ILE A 121 24.50 1.58 -16.55
CA ILE A 121 23.19 1.78 -15.96
C ILE A 121 22.21 1.97 -17.12
N VAL A 122 21.17 1.14 -17.18
CA VAL A 122 20.15 1.20 -18.24
C VAL A 122 19.16 2.31 -17.95
N HIS A 123 18.76 2.42 -16.68
CA HIS A 123 17.91 3.51 -16.21
C HIS A 123 18.42 4.02 -14.87
N LEU A 124 18.67 5.33 -14.81
CA LEU A 124 18.91 6.06 -13.57
C LEU A 124 17.74 7.02 -13.33
N ASP A 125 17.03 6.87 -12.22
CA ASP A 125 15.99 7.80 -11.79
C ASP A 125 16.35 8.43 -10.44
N ILE A 126 16.64 9.73 -10.44
CA ILE A 126 16.88 10.53 -9.24
C ILE A 126 15.68 11.46 -9.06
N VAL A 127 14.85 11.14 -8.07
CA VAL A 127 13.66 11.90 -7.71
C VAL A 127 13.83 12.47 -6.32
N SER A 128 13.56 13.75 -6.16
CA SER A 128 13.49 14.40 -4.85
C SER A 128 12.14 15.06 -4.66
N SER A 129 11.70 15.14 -3.40
CA SER A 129 10.55 15.94 -3.03
C SER A 129 10.80 16.65 -1.72
N TRP A 130 10.20 17.83 -1.57
CA TRP A 130 10.11 18.51 -0.31
C TRP A 130 8.74 19.13 -0.17
N GLY A 131 8.29 19.26 1.07
CA GLY A 131 6.98 19.83 1.30
C GLY A 131 6.73 20.17 2.75
N ALA A 132 5.60 20.82 2.94
CA ALA A 132 5.08 21.18 4.25
C ALA A 132 3.59 20.85 4.32
N THR A 133 3.17 20.32 5.47
CA THR A 133 1.77 20.16 5.84
C THR A 133 1.52 20.95 7.10
N PHE A 134 0.42 21.70 7.11
CA PHE A 134 -0.08 22.40 8.28
C PHE A 134 -1.55 22.02 8.50
N VAL A 135 -1.93 21.71 9.74
CA VAL A 135 -3.30 21.44 10.15
C VAL A 135 -3.56 22.09 11.50
N GLN A 136 -4.64 22.84 11.59
CA GLN A 136 -5.15 23.44 12.80
C GLN A 136 -6.52 22.86 13.12
N GLN A 137 -6.73 22.45 14.37
CA GLN A 137 -8.01 21.96 14.85
C GLN A 137 -8.59 22.95 15.87
N PHE A 138 -9.86 23.32 15.67
CA PHE A 138 -10.62 24.23 16.50
C PHE A 138 -11.83 23.46 17.05
N PRO A 139 -11.90 23.22 18.36
CA PRO A 139 -13.12 22.76 18.99
C PRO A 139 -14.09 23.95 19.13
N LEU A 140 -15.35 23.72 18.75
CA LEU A 140 -16.40 24.72 18.65
C LEU A 140 -17.65 24.18 19.39
N GLY A 141 -17.49 23.80 20.65
CA GLY A 141 -18.54 23.16 21.45
C GLY A 141 -18.89 21.76 20.91
N PRO A 142 -20.12 21.50 20.43
CA PRO A 142 -20.51 20.22 19.83
C PRO A 142 -19.93 20.02 18.43
N ALA A 143 -19.01 20.85 17.97
CA ALA A 143 -18.37 20.73 16.66
C ALA A 143 -16.84 20.76 16.77
N MET A 144 -16.17 20.21 15.76
CA MET A 144 -14.73 20.32 15.58
C MET A 144 -14.44 20.72 14.13
N LEU A 145 -13.76 21.84 13.96
CA LEU A 145 -13.31 22.32 12.66
C LEU A 145 -11.81 22.08 12.51
N SER A 146 -11.41 21.34 11.47
CA SER A 146 -10.01 21.17 11.07
C SER A 146 -9.77 21.93 9.77
N VAL A 147 -8.80 22.83 9.74
CA VAL A 147 -8.37 23.56 8.52
C VAL A 147 -6.89 23.33 8.32
N GLY A 148 -6.45 23.17 7.07
CA GLY A 148 -5.05 22.97 6.79
C GLY A 148 -4.69 23.18 5.33
N GLY A 149 -3.42 22.99 5.04
CA GLY A 149 -2.87 23.04 3.71
C GLY A 149 -1.65 22.15 3.54
N ASP A 150 -1.35 21.84 2.29
CA ASP A 150 -0.17 21.08 1.88
C ASP A 150 0.53 21.83 0.73
N ILE A 151 1.85 21.88 0.78
CA ILE A 151 2.72 22.20 -0.36
C ILE A 151 3.67 21.02 -0.55
N ASP A 152 3.77 20.51 -1.77
CA ASP A 152 4.68 19.41 -2.14
C ASP A 152 5.32 19.75 -3.48
N ARG A 153 6.63 19.97 -3.48
CA ARG A 153 7.42 20.15 -4.69
C ARG A 153 8.19 18.88 -4.98
N ARG A 154 7.98 18.33 -6.17
CA ARG A 154 8.68 17.13 -6.67
C ARG A 154 9.57 17.53 -7.83
N GLN A 155 10.76 16.96 -7.86
CA GLN A 155 11.75 17.21 -8.89
C GLN A 155 12.34 15.88 -9.36
N ILE A 156 12.25 15.62 -10.65
CA ILE A 156 13.05 14.62 -11.33
C ILE A 156 14.36 15.30 -11.67
N GLY A 157 15.41 15.02 -10.89
CA GLY A 157 16.74 15.57 -11.11
C GLY A 157 17.41 14.94 -12.32
N GLN A 158 17.21 13.64 -12.50
CA GLN A 158 17.68 12.87 -13.63
C GLN A 158 16.74 11.69 -13.85
N SER A 159 16.32 11.46 -15.08
CA SER A 159 15.66 10.22 -15.50
C SER A 159 15.88 10.03 -16.98
N ASP A 160 16.42 8.88 -17.37
CA ASP A 160 16.56 8.53 -18.80
C ASP A 160 15.19 8.35 -19.47
N ARG A 161 14.13 8.14 -18.67
CA ARG A 161 12.76 7.87 -19.14
C ARG A 161 11.89 9.11 -19.16
N PHE A 162 11.98 9.93 -18.11
CA PHE A 162 11.08 11.07 -17.90
C PHE A 162 11.76 12.42 -18.16
N GLY A 163 13.06 12.43 -18.43
CA GLY A 163 13.88 13.63 -18.49
C GLY A 163 13.96 14.33 -17.13
N THR A 164 14.17 15.64 -17.15
CA THR A 164 14.14 16.47 -15.94
C THR A 164 12.82 17.23 -15.87
N SER A 165 12.22 17.26 -14.69
CA SER A 165 10.98 18.01 -14.49
C SER A 165 10.82 18.43 -13.04
N SER A 166 9.99 19.44 -12.81
CA SER A 166 9.65 19.94 -11.49
C SER A 166 8.18 20.29 -11.47
N GLU A 167 7.48 19.87 -10.43
CA GLU A 167 6.07 20.18 -10.22
C GLU A 167 5.83 20.59 -8.77
N THR A 168 4.79 21.40 -8.56
CA THR A 168 4.40 21.84 -7.22
C THR A 168 2.91 21.62 -7.07
N LEU A 169 2.55 20.80 -6.09
CA LEU A 169 1.19 20.62 -5.62
C LEU A 169 0.93 21.58 -4.48
N LEU A 170 -0.16 22.34 -4.61
CA LEU A 170 -0.71 23.16 -3.54
C LEU A 170 -2.09 22.63 -3.19
N ALA A 171 -2.38 22.45 -1.91
CA ALA A 171 -3.70 22.02 -1.47
C ALA A 171 -4.16 22.81 -0.24
N LEU A 172 -5.44 23.14 -0.22
CA LEU A 172 -6.17 23.65 0.93
C LEU A 172 -7.24 22.64 1.31
N LYS A 173 -7.41 22.39 2.61
CA LYS A 173 -8.36 21.39 3.12
C LYS A 173 -9.08 21.88 4.37
N GLY A 174 -10.34 21.47 4.47
CA GLY A 174 -11.20 21.72 5.62
C GLY A 174 -12.03 20.48 5.93
N ARG A 175 -12.25 20.21 7.22
CA ARG A 175 -13.17 19.18 7.70
C ARG A 175 -13.94 19.72 8.90
N GLY A 176 -15.27 19.68 8.82
CA GLY A 176 -16.15 19.91 9.96
C GLY A 176 -16.67 18.59 10.48
N GLU A 177 -16.62 18.39 11.80
CA GLU A 177 -17.32 17.32 12.51
C GLU A 177 -18.33 17.94 13.44
N TYR A 178 -19.53 17.36 13.52
CA TYR A 178 -20.62 17.83 14.38
C TYR A 178 -21.19 16.66 15.16
N PHE A 179 -21.40 16.88 16.45
CA PHE A 179 -21.82 15.92 17.46
C PHE A 179 -23.12 16.42 18.11
N PRO A 180 -24.26 16.42 17.37
CA PRO A 180 -25.53 16.89 17.91
C PRO A 180 -26.03 16.05 19.10
N HIS A 181 -25.57 14.80 19.19
CA HIS A 181 -25.90 13.84 20.23
C HIS A 181 -24.75 12.83 20.32
N GLU A 182 -24.54 12.18 21.48
CA GLU A 182 -23.47 11.18 21.66
C GLU A 182 -23.58 10.02 20.66
N ALA A 183 -24.81 9.68 20.28
CA ALA A 183 -25.11 8.63 19.32
C ALA A 183 -24.94 9.04 17.84
N VAL A 184 -24.71 10.32 17.53
CA VAL A 184 -24.69 10.82 16.15
C VAL A 184 -23.45 11.68 15.93
N LYS A 185 -22.59 11.26 15.01
CA LYS A 185 -21.47 12.06 14.50
C LYS A 185 -21.64 12.26 13.01
N THR A 186 -21.78 13.50 12.56
CA THR A 186 -21.72 13.84 11.13
C THR A 186 -20.41 14.54 10.81
N SER A 187 -19.90 14.37 9.61
CA SER A 187 -18.76 15.13 9.13
C SER A 187 -18.85 15.46 7.66
N ALA A 188 -18.27 16.59 7.28
CA ALA A 188 -18.13 17.01 5.90
C ALA A 188 -16.69 17.47 5.67
N PHE A 189 -16.13 17.18 4.50
CA PHE A 189 -14.81 17.64 4.13
C PHE A 189 -14.80 18.28 2.75
N LEU A 190 -13.85 19.18 2.55
CA LEU A 190 -13.53 19.85 1.31
C LEU A 190 -12.01 19.89 1.15
N ARG A 191 -11.52 19.61 -0.05
CA ARG A 191 -10.12 19.78 -0.43
C ARG A 191 -10.06 20.39 -1.82
N HIS A 192 -9.35 21.50 -1.96
CA HIS A 192 -9.05 22.11 -3.25
C HIS A 192 -7.55 22.02 -3.50
N GLU A 193 -7.16 21.53 -4.67
CA GLU A 193 -5.75 21.29 -5.00
C GLU A 193 -5.43 21.73 -6.42
N GLY A 194 -4.18 22.15 -6.62
CA GLY A 194 -3.64 22.55 -7.91
C GLY A 194 -2.28 21.90 -8.17
N LEU A 195 -2.11 21.34 -9.36
CA LEU A 195 -0.88 20.70 -9.82
C LEU A 195 -0.77 20.84 -11.34
N ARG A 196 0.40 21.24 -11.84
CA ARG A 196 0.67 21.42 -13.29
C ARG A 196 -0.37 22.29 -14.02
N GLY A 197 -0.85 23.34 -13.35
CA GLY A 197 -1.90 24.24 -13.87
C GLY A 197 -3.32 23.67 -13.84
N GLN A 198 -3.49 22.36 -13.59
CA GLN A 198 -4.78 21.73 -13.38
C GLN A 198 -5.25 21.98 -11.95
N ARG A 199 -6.57 22.02 -11.74
CA ARG A 199 -7.20 22.21 -10.43
C ARG A 199 -8.25 21.16 -10.21
N ALA A 200 -8.39 20.71 -8.97
CA ALA A 200 -9.39 19.72 -8.59
C ALA A 200 -10.00 20.05 -7.22
N THR A 201 -11.27 19.69 -7.05
CA THR A 201 -12.00 19.88 -5.79
C THR A 201 -12.65 18.58 -5.37
N SER A 202 -12.20 18.06 -4.24
CA SER A 202 -12.69 16.84 -3.60
C SER A 202 -13.59 17.21 -2.42
N LEU A 203 -14.71 16.53 -2.25
CA LEU A 203 -15.65 16.77 -1.16
C LEU A 203 -16.34 15.48 -0.73
N GLY A 204 -16.84 15.44 0.50
CA GLY A 204 -17.63 14.30 0.95
C GLY A 204 -18.33 14.56 2.28
N VAL A 205 -19.32 13.72 2.56
CA VAL A 205 -20.08 13.72 3.79
C VAL A 205 -20.14 12.31 4.36
N GLU A 206 -20.14 12.22 5.68
CA GLU A 206 -20.18 10.97 6.44
C GLU A 206 -21.10 11.15 7.65
N ALA A 207 -21.86 10.10 7.98
CA ALA A 207 -22.64 10.00 9.20
C ALA A 207 -22.32 8.70 9.92
N ASN A 208 -22.03 8.77 11.21
CA ASN A 208 -21.85 7.64 12.11
C ASN A 208 -22.95 7.68 13.16
N LEU A 209 -23.68 6.59 13.29
CA LEU A 209 -24.83 6.43 14.16
C LEU A 209 -24.57 5.25 15.12
N ALA A 210 -24.49 5.52 16.42
CA ALA A 210 -24.51 4.47 17.44
C ALA A 210 -25.97 4.09 17.69
N LEU A 211 -26.40 2.96 17.12
CA LEU A 211 -27.78 2.47 17.28
C LEU A 211 -27.99 1.87 18.68
N ARG A 212 -26.92 1.27 19.22
CA ARG A 212 -26.75 0.77 20.59
C ARG A 212 -25.27 0.87 20.95
N ASP A 213 -24.93 0.67 22.22
CA ASP A 213 -23.52 0.67 22.67
C ASP A 213 -22.67 -0.39 21.96
N TRP A 214 -23.29 -1.48 21.53
CA TRP A 214 -22.66 -2.58 20.80
C TRP A 214 -22.89 -2.54 19.28
N LEU A 215 -23.69 -1.62 18.73
CA LEU A 215 -24.06 -1.61 17.31
C LEU A 215 -24.00 -0.20 16.73
N GLY A 216 -23.19 -0.03 15.69
CA GLY A 216 -23.14 1.22 14.94
C GLY A 216 -23.26 1.05 13.43
N LEU A 217 -23.74 2.12 12.79
CA LEU A 217 -23.91 2.26 11.35
C LEU A 217 -23.12 3.48 10.87
N ARG A 218 -22.36 3.32 9.81
CA ARG A 218 -21.65 4.39 9.11
C ARG A 218 -22.13 4.47 7.67
N LEU A 219 -22.39 5.68 7.20
CA LEU A 219 -22.80 6.00 5.83
C LEU A 219 -21.87 7.09 5.29
N GLY A 220 -21.36 6.91 4.07
CA GLY A 220 -20.45 7.87 3.45
C GLY A 220 -20.70 8.03 1.95
N ILE A 221 -20.62 9.28 1.48
CA ILE A 221 -20.53 9.58 0.05
C ILE A 221 -19.48 10.66 -0.18
N SER A 222 -18.61 10.44 -1.16
CA SER A 222 -17.57 11.40 -1.50
C SER A 222 -17.26 11.43 -2.99
N LYS A 223 -16.74 12.56 -3.43
CA LYS A 223 -16.09 12.76 -4.71
C LYS A 223 -14.63 13.13 -4.44
N GLY A 224 -13.70 12.25 -4.80
CA GLY A 224 -12.27 12.48 -4.74
C GLY A 224 -11.69 12.72 -6.12
N ASN A 225 -10.54 13.39 -6.21
CA ASN A 225 -9.81 13.54 -7.45
C ASN A 225 -8.37 13.05 -7.30
N ARG A 226 -7.79 12.55 -8.38
CA ARG A 226 -6.40 12.11 -8.45
C ARG A 226 -5.72 12.73 -9.66
N PHE A 227 -4.69 13.54 -9.43
CA PHE A 227 -3.82 13.95 -10.53
C PHE A 227 -2.99 12.75 -11.03
N PRO A 228 -2.67 12.69 -12.33
CA PRO A 228 -1.76 11.69 -12.86
C PRO A 228 -0.42 11.71 -12.12
N SER A 229 0.14 10.54 -11.84
CA SER A 229 1.47 10.44 -11.23
C SER A 229 2.54 11.08 -12.14
N VAL A 230 3.75 11.31 -11.61
CA VAL A 230 4.90 11.76 -12.42
C VAL A 230 5.13 10.79 -13.58
N GLN A 231 5.10 9.49 -13.27
CA GLN A 231 5.29 8.44 -14.26
C GLN A 231 4.19 8.43 -15.33
N GLU A 232 2.92 8.59 -14.96
CA GLU A 232 1.81 8.64 -15.93
C GLU A 232 1.87 9.91 -16.81
N TYR A 233 2.22 11.06 -16.23
CA TYR A 233 2.17 12.34 -16.96
C TYR A 233 3.37 12.56 -17.88
N TYR A 234 4.55 12.10 -17.47
CA TYR A 234 5.79 12.22 -18.22
C TYR A 234 6.18 10.93 -18.94
N TRP A 235 5.28 9.93 -19.00
CA TRP A 235 5.54 8.68 -19.71
C TRP A 235 6.10 9.00 -21.12
N PRO A 236 7.29 8.46 -21.48
CA PRO A 236 8.05 8.95 -22.63
C PRO A 236 7.25 8.90 -23.93
N ARG A 237 7.29 10.02 -24.66
CA ARG A 237 6.69 10.17 -26.00
C ARG A 237 7.65 9.77 -27.13
N ASP A 238 8.95 9.84 -26.89
CA ASP A 238 9.99 9.77 -27.93
C ASP A 238 10.80 8.47 -27.83
N GLY A 239 10.94 7.76 -28.95
CA GLY A 239 11.65 6.47 -29.06
C GLY A 239 10.76 5.22 -29.02
N ALA A 240 9.51 5.38 -28.60
CA ALA A 240 8.48 4.36 -28.77
C ALA A 240 8.04 4.33 -30.25
N PRO A 241 7.80 3.15 -30.88
CA PRO A 241 7.20 3.07 -32.21
C PRO A 241 6.00 4.02 -32.33
N ALA A 242 5.74 4.61 -33.50
CA ALA A 242 4.69 5.62 -33.69
C ALA A 242 3.28 5.20 -33.17
N LEU A 243 3.06 3.90 -32.96
CA LEU A 243 1.87 3.29 -32.35
C LEU A 243 1.72 3.53 -30.83
N LEU A 244 2.80 3.92 -30.14
CA LEU A 244 2.85 4.16 -28.69
C LEU A 244 2.80 5.66 -28.31
N GLN A 245 2.72 6.56 -29.30
CA GLN A 245 2.62 7.99 -29.01
C GLN A 245 1.22 8.32 -28.50
N GLN A 246 1.09 8.43 -27.18
CA GLN A 246 -0.13 8.95 -26.57
C GLN A 246 -0.33 10.40 -27.02
N ARG A 247 -1.39 10.64 -27.82
CA ARG A 247 -1.69 11.97 -28.38
C ARG A 247 -2.06 12.99 -27.30
N GLU A 248 -2.64 12.56 -26.19
CA GLU A 248 -3.15 13.44 -25.12
C GLU A 248 -2.58 13.07 -23.75
N ARG A 249 -2.25 14.10 -22.96
CA ARG A 249 -1.79 13.88 -21.58
C ARG A 249 -2.99 13.47 -20.72
N PRO A 250 -2.84 12.51 -19.80
CA PRO A 250 -3.94 12.12 -18.93
C PRO A 250 -4.46 13.31 -18.12
N GLY A 251 -5.78 13.41 -18.00
CA GLY A 251 -6.47 14.40 -17.17
C GLY A 251 -6.49 14.03 -15.69
N VAL A 252 -7.15 14.85 -14.87
CA VAL A 252 -7.44 14.50 -13.47
C VAL A 252 -8.51 13.42 -13.41
N GLU A 253 -8.25 12.30 -12.75
CA GLU A 253 -9.28 11.31 -12.49
C GLU A 253 -10.25 11.81 -11.42
N SER A 254 -11.54 11.61 -11.64
CA SER A 254 -12.59 11.83 -10.65
C SER A 254 -13.11 10.49 -10.14
N HIS A 255 -13.19 10.33 -8.82
CA HIS A 255 -13.72 9.15 -8.18
C HIS A 255 -14.97 9.50 -7.37
N THR A 256 -16.09 8.87 -7.68
CA THR A 256 -17.27 8.91 -6.81
C THR A 256 -17.28 7.65 -5.95
N PHE A 257 -17.34 7.80 -4.63
CA PHE A 257 -17.31 6.69 -3.69
C PHE A 257 -18.51 6.73 -2.75
N ARG A 258 -19.14 5.58 -2.54
CA ARG A 258 -20.27 5.38 -1.63
C ARG A 258 -19.97 4.19 -0.73
N GLU A 259 -20.21 4.33 0.57
CA GLU A 259 -19.99 3.28 1.55
C GLU A 259 -21.13 3.19 2.57
N ILE A 260 -21.42 1.98 3.00
CA ILE A 260 -22.25 1.66 4.17
C ILE A 260 -21.50 0.63 5.00
N GLU A 261 -21.31 0.90 6.29
CA GLU A 261 -20.65 -0.01 7.21
C GLU A 261 -21.49 -0.25 8.46
N LEU A 262 -21.68 -1.51 8.80
CA LEU A 262 -22.21 -1.97 10.07
C LEU A 262 -21.05 -2.48 10.91
N HIS A 263 -20.95 -2.01 12.15
CA HIS A 263 -20.01 -2.57 13.13
C HIS A 263 -20.77 -2.97 14.39
N SER A 264 -20.41 -4.14 14.92
CA SER A 264 -20.93 -4.69 16.15
C SER A 264 -19.77 -5.09 17.07
N ALA A 265 -19.84 -4.74 18.34
CA ALA A 265 -18.84 -5.09 19.34
C ALA A 265 -19.53 -5.47 20.66
N LEU A 266 -19.52 -6.77 20.99
CA LEU A 266 -19.93 -7.29 22.30
C LEU A 266 -18.67 -7.43 23.16
N ASP A 267 -18.36 -6.37 23.88
CA ASP A 267 -17.19 -6.24 24.75
C ASP A 267 -15.88 -6.62 24.04
N SER A 268 -14.98 -7.33 24.73
CA SER A 268 -13.76 -7.90 24.16
C SER A 268 -13.97 -9.23 23.44
N THR A 269 -15.16 -9.83 23.57
CA THR A 269 -15.47 -11.21 23.16
C THR A 269 -15.72 -11.28 21.66
N LEU A 270 -16.59 -10.43 21.11
CA LEU A 270 -16.95 -10.49 19.70
C LEU A 270 -16.91 -9.10 19.07
N SER A 271 -16.20 -8.97 17.96
CA SER A 271 -16.27 -7.81 17.08
C SER A 271 -16.57 -8.27 15.66
N ILE A 272 -17.57 -7.67 15.02
CA ILE A 272 -17.94 -7.91 13.63
C ILE A 272 -18.00 -6.56 12.93
N ARG A 273 -17.48 -6.49 11.70
CA ARG A 273 -17.62 -5.36 10.80
C ARG A 273 -17.99 -5.86 9.43
N VAL A 274 -18.97 -5.22 8.79
CA VAL A 274 -19.38 -5.48 7.42
C VAL A 274 -19.54 -4.15 6.70
N SER A 275 -18.84 -3.96 5.59
CA SER A 275 -18.86 -2.74 4.79
C SER A 275 -19.19 -3.06 3.34
N GLY A 276 -20.21 -2.43 2.79
CA GLY A 276 -20.53 -2.45 1.36
C GLY A 276 -20.06 -1.15 0.70
N PHE A 277 -19.47 -1.24 -0.49
CA PHE A 277 -18.93 -0.07 -1.17
C PHE A 277 -19.17 -0.09 -2.69
N GLN A 278 -19.18 1.11 -3.27
CA GLN A 278 -19.19 1.33 -4.72
C GLN A 278 -18.29 2.52 -5.05
N ARG A 279 -17.42 2.34 -6.05
CA ARG A 279 -16.55 3.35 -6.63
C ARG A 279 -16.79 3.44 -8.13
N GLU A 280 -16.94 4.66 -8.63
CA GLU A 280 -17.05 4.97 -10.06
C GLU A 280 -15.93 5.90 -10.47
N ILE A 281 -15.31 5.60 -11.61
CA ILE A 281 -14.18 6.34 -12.18
C ILE A 281 -14.47 6.53 -13.68
N PRO A 282 -14.95 7.70 -14.10
CA PRO A 282 -15.33 7.93 -15.51
C PRO A 282 -14.16 7.80 -16.47
N GLU A 283 -12.96 8.21 -16.04
CA GLU A 283 -11.71 8.13 -16.80
C GLU A 283 -10.62 7.61 -15.86
N ALA A 284 -10.35 6.31 -15.90
CA ALA A 284 -9.33 5.66 -15.09
C ALA A 284 -8.06 5.46 -15.92
N ILE A 285 -6.97 6.05 -15.48
CA ILE A 285 -5.64 5.90 -16.05
C ILE A 285 -5.06 4.56 -15.57
N THR A 286 -4.60 3.75 -16.51
CA THR A 286 -3.96 2.46 -16.24
C THR A 286 -2.86 2.19 -17.25
N PHE A 287 -2.13 1.11 -17.04
CA PHE A 287 -1.18 0.57 -18.01
C PHE A 287 -1.76 -0.69 -18.66
N GLU A 288 -1.49 -0.88 -19.94
CA GLU A 288 -1.72 -2.11 -20.69
C GLU A 288 -0.39 -2.66 -21.19
N THR A 289 -0.23 -3.97 -21.16
CA THR A 289 0.96 -4.64 -21.71
C THR A 289 1.01 -4.43 -23.20
N LEU A 290 2.19 -4.09 -23.73
CA LEU A 290 2.44 -4.07 -25.16
C LEU A 290 3.41 -5.18 -25.51
N GLU A 291 3.01 -6.05 -26.43
CA GLU A 291 3.91 -7.03 -27.03
C GLU A 291 4.95 -6.29 -27.88
N THR A 292 6.20 -6.39 -27.48
CA THR A 292 7.32 -5.87 -28.27
C THR A 292 8.18 -7.03 -28.76
N PRO A 293 8.72 -6.98 -29.98
CA PRO A 293 9.74 -7.92 -30.43
C PRO A 293 10.94 -7.90 -29.46
N GLY A 294 11.04 -8.91 -28.58
CA GLY A 294 12.03 -8.98 -27.49
C GLY A 294 11.54 -9.80 -26.29
N HIS A 295 12.43 -10.07 -25.32
CA HIS A 295 12.15 -10.97 -24.19
C HIS A 295 11.44 -10.31 -22.99
N LEU A 296 11.31 -8.98 -22.93
CA LEU A 296 10.66 -8.30 -21.81
C LEU A 296 9.46 -7.49 -22.31
N PRO A 297 8.27 -7.66 -21.68
CA PRO A 297 7.10 -6.87 -22.02
C PRO A 297 7.32 -5.39 -21.66
N THR A 298 6.72 -4.50 -22.44
CA THR A 298 6.61 -3.08 -22.08
C THR A 298 5.15 -2.75 -21.76
N ALA A 299 4.89 -1.50 -21.38
CA ALA A 299 3.54 -1.00 -21.13
C ALA A 299 3.28 0.29 -21.90
N THR A 300 2.01 0.49 -22.22
CA THR A 300 1.47 1.77 -22.68
C THR A 300 0.46 2.29 -21.67
N LEU A 301 0.32 3.61 -21.63
CA LEU A 301 -0.68 4.27 -20.80
C LEU A 301 -2.01 4.34 -21.56
N VAL A 302 -3.09 3.90 -20.92
CA VAL A 302 -4.45 3.97 -21.47
C VAL A 302 -5.41 4.59 -20.48
N THR A 303 -6.49 5.17 -21.00
CA THR A 303 -7.61 5.68 -20.20
C THR A 303 -8.80 4.76 -20.40
N LEU A 304 -9.20 4.07 -19.33
CA LEU A 304 -10.40 3.26 -19.29
C LEU A 304 -11.61 4.14 -18.94
N HIS A 305 -12.64 4.06 -19.76
CA HIS A 305 -13.91 4.73 -19.52
C HIS A 305 -14.86 3.93 -18.62
N ASP A 306 -15.62 4.62 -17.76
CA ASP A 306 -16.69 4.05 -16.95
C ASP A 306 -16.27 2.83 -16.10
N VAL A 307 -15.13 2.96 -15.40
CA VAL A 307 -14.69 1.93 -14.46
C VAL A 307 -15.58 1.96 -13.22
N LYS A 308 -16.18 0.82 -12.89
CA LYS A 308 -16.99 0.61 -11.70
C LYS A 308 -16.42 -0.52 -10.87
N ILE A 309 -16.15 -0.23 -9.60
CA ILE A 309 -15.67 -1.21 -8.61
C ILE A 309 -16.69 -1.25 -7.49
N GLN A 310 -17.25 -2.41 -7.21
CA GLN A 310 -18.22 -2.57 -6.13
C GLN A 310 -17.92 -3.84 -5.35
N GLY A 311 -18.32 -3.88 -4.10
CA GLY A 311 -17.99 -5.03 -3.28
C GLY A 311 -18.51 -4.92 -1.87
N PHE A 312 -18.11 -5.91 -1.07
CA PHE A 312 -18.24 -5.80 0.37
C PHE A 312 -17.03 -6.44 1.06
N LEU A 313 -16.70 -5.90 2.21
CA LEU A 313 -15.68 -6.42 3.12
C LEU A 313 -16.39 -6.84 4.40
N SER A 314 -15.98 -7.96 4.96
CA SER A 314 -16.39 -8.33 6.31
C SER A 314 -15.17 -8.78 7.10
N SER A 315 -15.19 -8.51 8.41
CA SER A 315 -14.21 -9.00 9.34
C SER A 315 -14.86 -9.34 10.66
N PHE A 316 -14.40 -10.40 11.31
CA PHE A 316 -14.83 -10.73 12.65
C PHE A 316 -13.64 -11.16 13.51
N VAL A 317 -13.78 -10.98 14.81
CA VAL A 317 -12.88 -11.49 15.84
C VAL A 317 -13.72 -12.02 16.99
N LEU A 318 -13.51 -13.28 17.36
CA LEU A 318 -14.11 -13.95 18.50
C LEU A 318 -12.99 -14.37 19.46
N ARG A 319 -13.11 -14.01 20.73
CA ARG A 319 -12.17 -14.37 21.80
C ARG A 319 -12.92 -15.08 22.92
N THR A 320 -12.56 -16.33 23.20
CA THR A 320 -13.14 -17.11 24.30
C THR A 320 -12.17 -18.16 24.81
N TRP A 321 -12.05 -18.32 26.13
CA TRP A 321 -11.25 -19.38 26.77
C TRP A 321 -9.79 -19.52 26.27
N GLY A 322 -9.12 -18.39 26.01
CA GLY A 322 -7.75 -18.37 25.46
C GLY A 322 -7.68 -18.61 23.94
N PHE A 323 -8.78 -18.97 23.29
CA PHE A 323 -8.87 -19.06 21.84
C PHE A 323 -9.25 -17.71 21.22
N GLU A 324 -8.60 -17.39 20.11
CA GLU A 324 -8.92 -16.27 19.24
C GLU A 324 -9.20 -16.82 17.83
N VAL A 325 -10.41 -16.59 17.34
CA VAL A 325 -10.80 -16.88 15.97
C VAL A 325 -11.01 -15.55 15.27
N SER A 326 -10.35 -15.32 14.15
CA SER A 326 -10.59 -14.14 13.35
C SER A 326 -10.72 -14.50 11.88
N GLY A 327 -11.45 -13.68 11.15
CA GLY A 327 -11.60 -13.85 9.72
C GLY A 327 -11.85 -12.53 9.03
N ALA A 328 -11.42 -12.45 7.78
CA ALA A 328 -11.72 -11.38 6.86
C ALA A 328 -12.13 -11.98 5.52
N PHE A 329 -13.20 -11.44 4.95
CA PHE A 329 -13.68 -11.80 3.63
C PHE A 329 -13.87 -10.55 2.79
N THR A 330 -13.42 -10.61 1.54
CA THR A 330 -13.56 -9.54 0.57
C THR A 330 -14.22 -10.09 -0.68
N TYR A 331 -15.31 -9.46 -1.09
CA TYR A 331 -15.92 -9.60 -2.39
C TYR A 331 -15.64 -8.35 -3.22
N THR A 332 -15.18 -8.51 -4.46
CA THR A 332 -14.95 -7.39 -5.37
C THR A 332 -15.40 -7.73 -6.78
N ASP A 333 -16.21 -6.86 -7.36
CA ASP A 333 -16.69 -6.91 -8.74
C ASP A 333 -16.17 -5.68 -9.48
N TYR A 334 -15.36 -5.92 -10.50
CA TYR A 334 -14.75 -4.89 -11.33
C TYR A 334 -15.39 -4.92 -12.71
N LYS A 335 -15.85 -3.77 -13.18
CA LYS A 335 -16.41 -3.59 -14.52
C LYS A 335 -15.74 -2.40 -15.20
N HIS A 336 -15.50 -2.55 -16.50
CA HIS A 336 -15.04 -1.47 -17.37
C HIS A 336 -15.90 -1.50 -18.65
N ALA A 337 -16.47 -0.35 -19.04
CA ALA A 337 -17.41 -0.25 -20.15
C ALA A 337 -18.57 -1.28 -20.07
N GLY A 338 -19.08 -1.54 -18.87
CA GLY A 338 -20.14 -2.52 -18.61
C GLY A 338 -19.71 -3.99 -18.66
N THR A 339 -18.50 -4.29 -19.13
CA THR A 339 -17.96 -5.65 -19.19
C THR A 339 -17.27 -6.01 -17.88
N ALA A 340 -17.63 -7.15 -17.31
CA ALA A 340 -16.95 -7.67 -16.11
C ALA A 340 -15.52 -8.07 -16.47
N ALA A 341 -14.53 -7.49 -15.79
CA ALA A 341 -13.13 -7.87 -15.94
C ALA A 341 -12.65 -8.48 -14.62
N SER A 342 -12.08 -9.69 -14.68
CA SER A 342 -11.62 -10.41 -13.49
C SER A 342 -10.20 -10.01 -13.09
N ILE A 343 -9.84 -8.72 -13.17
CA ILE A 343 -8.47 -8.23 -12.92
C ILE A 343 -8.02 -8.58 -11.50
N PHE A 344 -8.91 -8.42 -10.53
CA PHE A 344 -8.70 -8.77 -9.13
C PHE A 344 -9.43 -10.06 -8.77
N PRO A 345 -9.07 -10.74 -7.66
CA PRO A 345 -9.82 -11.90 -7.22
C PRO A 345 -11.20 -11.44 -6.77
N LYS A 346 -12.23 -12.09 -7.30
CA LYS A 346 -13.61 -11.83 -6.92
C LYS A 346 -13.86 -12.12 -5.44
N TYR A 347 -13.18 -13.13 -4.90
CA TYR A 347 -13.27 -13.55 -3.50
C TYR A 347 -11.87 -13.69 -2.90
N VAL A 348 -11.66 -13.06 -1.74
CA VAL A 348 -10.49 -13.27 -0.89
C VAL A 348 -10.96 -13.57 0.52
N PHE A 349 -10.59 -14.72 1.05
CA PHE A 349 -10.84 -15.11 2.43
C PHE A 349 -9.52 -15.29 3.16
N ARG A 350 -9.44 -14.74 4.37
CA ARG A 350 -8.32 -14.94 5.30
C ARG A 350 -8.91 -15.29 6.65
N GLY A 351 -8.52 -16.43 7.20
CA GLY A 351 -8.93 -16.89 8.52
C GLY A 351 -7.72 -17.12 9.42
N GLU A 352 -7.92 -16.96 10.71
CA GLU A 352 -6.93 -17.32 11.71
C GLU A 352 -7.62 -17.98 12.91
N PHE A 353 -7.04 -19.10 13.36
CA PHE A 353 -7.37 -19.73 14.62
C PHE A 353 -6.11 -19.74 15.46
N ALA A 354 -6.16 -19.15 16.65
CA ALA A 354 -5.04 -19.07 17.56
C ALA A 354 -5.45 -19.44 18.98
N TYR A 355 -4.50 -20.01 19.71
CA TYR A 355 -4.57 -20.24 21.15
C TYR A 355 -3.50 -19.38 21.82
N ARG A 356 -3.88 -18.68 22.88
CA ARG A 356 -2.98 -17.89 23.70
C ARG A 356 -3.06 -18.34 25.15
N ASP A 357 -1.90 -18.56 25.75
CA ASP A 357 -1.79 -18.94 27.16
C ASP A 357 -0.50 -18.39 27.78
N ARG A 358 -0.49 -18.34 29.10
CA ARG A 358 0.70 -18.01 29.89
C ARG A 358 1.20 -19.26 30.61
N LEU A 359 2.41 -19.66 30.28
CA LEU A 359 3.05 -20.87 30.80
C LEU A 359 4.17 -20.50 31.78
N PHE A 360 4.55 -21.45 32.64
CA PHE A 360 5.65 -21.32 33.60
C PHE A 360 5.53 -20.10 34.53
N GLU A 361 4.41 -19.99 35.27
CA GLU A 361 4.17 -18.87 36.21
C GLU A 361 4.29 -17.50 35.53
N ASP A 362 3.65 -17.34 34.36
CA ASP A 362 3.69 -16.14 33.52
C ASP A 362 5.05 -15.79 32.91
N ALA A 363 6.08 -16.63 33.05
CA ALA A 363 7.39 -16.38 32.43
C ALA A 363 7.37 -16.47 30.89
N LEU A 364 6.37 -17.15 30.32
CA LEU A 364 6.18 -17.30 28.87
C LEU A 364 4.74 -16.97 28.47
N ASP A 365 4.55 -15.90 27.69
CA ASP A 365 3.27 -15.62 27.00
C ASP A 365 3.36 -16.15 25.58
N GLY A 366 2.63 -17.23 25.31
CA GLY A 366 2.66 -17.96 24.05
C GLY A 366 1.37 -17.75 23.25
N ARG A 367 1.51 -17.50 21.94
CA ARG A 367 0.42 -17.51 20.97
C ARG A 367 0.77 -18.46 19.82
N LEU A 368 0.02 -19.56 19.73
CA LEU A 368 0.15 -20.57 18.67
C LEU A 368 -1.04 -20.45 17.73
N GLY A 369 -0.84 -20.48 16.43
CA GLY A 369 -1.95 -20.32 15.51
C GLY A 369 -1.75 -20.88 14.12
N ILE A 370 -2.89 -21.01 13.43
CA ILE A 370 -3.01 -21.44 12.05
C ILE A 370 -3.68 -20.31 11.28
N ARG A 371 -3.09 -19.91 10.15
CA ARG A 371 -3.68 -18.97 9.20
C ARG A 371 -4.08 -19.71 7.95
N PHE A 372 -5.26 -19.40 7.44
CA PHE A 372 -5.76 -19.91 6.18
C PHE A 372 -6.00 -18.74 5.22
N THR A 373 -5.62 -18.90 3.96
CA THR A 373 -5.91 -17.93 2.90
C THR A 373 -6.51 -18.67 1.72
N ALA A 374 -7.65 -18.20 1.21
CA ALA A 374 -8.24 -18.66 -0.03
C ALA A 374 -8.50 -17.47 -0.97
N VAL A 375 -8.17 -17.65 -2.24
CA VAL A 375 -8.27 -16.61 -3.27
C VAL A 375 -8.87 -17.23 -4.52
N SER A 376 -9.90 -16.58 -5.08
CA SER A 376 -10.51 -17.02 -6.34
C SER A 376 -9.61 -16.76 -7.55
N SER A 377 -9.89 -17.39 -8.69
CA SER A 377 -9.20 -17.09 -9.95
C SER A 377 -9.31 -15.62 -10.33
N GLN A 378 -8.32 -15.12 -11.06
CA GLN A 378 -8.25 -13.74 -11.57
C GLN A 378 -7.37 -13.68 -12.82
N MET A 379 -7.38 -12.57 -13.55
CA MET A 379 -6.36 -12.27 -14.57
C MET A 379 -5.08 -11.76 -13.91
N GLY A 380 -5.20 -10.97 -12.85
CA GLY A 380 -4.05 -10.28 -12.24
C GLY A 380 -3.52 -9.17 -13.14
N LEU A 381 -2.42 -8.56 -12.70
CA LEU A 381 -1.69 -7.53 -13.44
C LEU A 381 -0.26 -8.02 -13.67
N GLU A 382 0.24 -7.92 -14.90
CA GLU A 382 1.64 -8.25 -15.18
C GLU A 382 2.55 -7.15 -14.64
N PHE A 383 3.63 -7.55 -13.98
CA PHE A 383 4.62 -6.62 -13.45
C PHE A 383 5.75 -6.42 -14.45
N ILE A 384 5.97 -5.17 -14.87
CA ILE A 384 7.02 -4.77 -15.80
C ILE A 384 8.16 -4.14 -14.99
N PRO A 385 9.25 -4.88 -14.70
CA PRO A 385 10.28 -4.46 -13.75
C PRO A 385 11.08 -3.25 -14.22
N GLN A 386 11.33 -3.13 -15.53
CA GLN A 386 12.02 -1.99 -16.13
C GLN A 386 11.34 -0.68 -15.75
N ASN A 387 10.00 -0.71 -15.72
CA ASN A 387 9.19 0.46 -15.45
C ASN A 387 8.62 0.54 -14.04
N LEU A 388 8.68 -0.53 -13.24
CA LEU A 388 7.98 -0.65 -11.95
C LEU A 388 6.46 -0.40 -12.06
N VAL A 389 5.86 -0.81 -13.18
CA VAL A 389 4.42 -0.68 -13.39
C VAL A 389 3.76 -2.05 -13.40
N PHE A 390 2.52 -2.08 -12.94
CA PHE A 390 1.61 -3.19 -13.11
C PHE A 390 0.68 -2.85 -14.27
N ALA A 391 0.66 -3.71 -15.28
CA ALA A 391 -0.12 -3.50 -16.49
C ALA A 391 -1.21 -4.57 -16.63
N LEU A 392 -2.33 -4.18 -17.23
CA LEU A 392 -3.40 -5.08 -17.63
C LEU A 392 -2.89 -6.02 -18.71
N GLN A 393 -3.26 -7.29 -18.59
CA GLN A 393 -2.91 -8.35 -19.52
C GLN A 393 -4.15 -9.25 -19.75
N SER A 394 -4.28 -9.78 -20.96
CA SER A 394 -5.45 -10.57 -21.39
C SER A 394 -5.23 -12.08 -21.43
N ASP A 395 -3.99 -12.54 -21.28
CA ASP A 395 -3.58 -13.84 -21.82
C ASP A 395 -3.42 -14.91 -20.73
N ALA A 396 -3.21 -14.51 -19.49
CA ALA A 396 -3.01 -15.42 -18.37
C ALA A 396 -4.12 -15.29 -17.33
N ARG A 397 -4.94 -16.33 -17.19
CA ARG A 397 -5.84 -16.48 -16.04
C ARG A 397 -5.12 -17.22 -14.92
N LEU A 398 -4.91 -16.54 -13.80
CA LEU A 398 -4.41 -17.13 -12.57
C LEU A 398 -5.50 -18.00 -11.92
N GLY A 399 -5.12 -19.22 -11.54
CA GLY A 399 -5.99 -20.15 -10.83
C GLY A 399 -6.39 -19.66 -9.44
N SER A 400 -7.45 -20.25 -8.89
CA SER A 400 -7.73 -20.12 -7.45
C SER A 400 -6.74 -20.94 -6.64
N PHE A 401 -6.43 -20.49 -5.43
CA PHE A 401 -5.59 -21.25 -4.51
C PHE A 401 -6.10 -21.15 -3.08
N SER A 402 -5.65 -22.08 -2.25
CA SER A 402 -5.83 -22.02 -0.80
C SER A 402 -4.55 -22.50 -0.13
N LYS A 403 -4.09 -21.79 0.90
CA LYS A 403 -2.89 -22.16 1.65
C LYS A 403 -3.13 -22.04 3.14
N VAL A 404 -2.31 -22.78 3.89
CA VAL A 404 -2.23 -22.73 5.34
C VAL A 404 -0.84 -22.23 5.72
N ASP A 405 -0.75 -21.45 6.80
CA ASP A 405 0.51 -21.12 7.45
C ASP A 405 0.38 -21.45 8.94
N LEU A 406 1.42 -22.02 9.54
CA LEU A 406 1.50 -22.30 10.97
C LEU A 406 2.43 -21.27 11.61
N TYR A 407 2.11 -20.79 12.81
CA TYR A 407 2.99 -19.85 13.51
C TYR A 407 2.94 -19.99 15.03
N ALA A 408 4.01 -19.55 15.67
CA ALA A 408 4.16 -19.42 17.11
C ALA A 408 4.83 -18.08 17.45
N ILE A 409 4.25 -17.32 18.38
CA ILE A 409 4.85 -16.12 18.96
C ILE A 409 5.04 -16.38 20.45
N LEU A 410 6.28 -16.32 20.90
CA LEU A 410 6.67 -16.60 22.27
C LEU A 410 7.31 -15.34 22.85
N LYS A 411 6.74 -14.80 23.92
CA LYS A 411 7.33 -13.67 24.65
C LYS A 411 8.01 -14.19 25.93
N LEU A 412 9.32 -13.97 26.03
CA LEU A 412 10.21 -14.36 27.13
C LEU A 412 10.86 -13.09 27.69
N GLY A 413 10.28 -12.53 28.75
CA GLY A 413 10.66 -11.19 29.23
C GLY A 413 10.48 -10.13 28.12
N ASP A 414 11.57 -9.46 27.74
CA ASP A 414 11.58 -8.43 26.68
C ASP A 414 11.88 -9.00 25.28
N ALA A 415 12.20 -10.29 25.19
CA ALA A 415 12.45 -10.97 23.94
C ALA A 415 11.15 -11.56 23.37
N HIS A 416 10.94 -11.36 22.07
CA HIS A 416 9.87 -11.97 21.29
C HIS A 416 10.48 -12.89 20.24
N VAL A 417 10.16 -14.18 20.32
CA VAL A 417 10.56 -15.18 19.35
C VAL A 417 9.35 -15.51 18.47
N LEU A 418 9.52 -15.36 17.16
CA LEU A 418 8.55 -15.74 16.15
C LEU A 418 9.08 -16.97 15.42
N VAL A 419 8.25 -18.00 15.32
CA VAL A 419 8.46 -19.15 14.42
C VAL A 419 7.28 -19.22 13.47
N ALA A 420 7.54 -19.41 12.18
CA ALA A 420 6.50 -19.59 11.18
C ALA A 420 6.89 -20.66 10.17
N TRP A 421 5.93 -21.52 9.83
CA TRP A 421 6.00 -22.45 8.70
C TRP A 421 4.94 -22.03 7.69
N GLU A 422 5.37 -21.33 6.65
CA GLU A 422 4.51 -20.86 5.58
C GLU A 422 4.33 -21.96 4.54
N ASN A 423 3.09 -22.14 4.08
CA ASN A 423 2.73 -23.10 3.03
C ASN A 423 3.27 -24.53 3.27
N PRO A 424 2.98 -25.18 4.41
CA PRO A 424 3.57 -26.49 4.77
C PRO A 424 3.17 -27.62 3.82
N PHE A 425 2.11 -27.42 3.04
CA PHE A 425 1.64 -28.36 2.02
C PHE A 425 2.23 -28.10 0.63
N ASP A 426 3.14 -27.14 0.51
CA ASP A 426 3.83 -26.78 -0.73
C ASP A 426 2.87 -26.54 -1.90
N ILE A 427 1.77 -25.83 -1.63
CA ILE A 427 0.79 -25.49 -2.66
C ILE A 427 1.44 -24.52 -3.64
N ASP A 428 1.43 -24.86 -4.92
CA ASP A 428 1.88 -24.00 -6.00
C ASP A 428 0.80 -22.98 -6.37
N TYR A 429 1.16 -21.69 -6.35
CA TYR A 429 0.24 -20.61 -6.71
C TYR A 429 0.97 -19.36 -7.21
N VAL A 430 0.22 -18.50 -7.89
CA VAL A 430 0.71 -17.27 -8.52
C VAL A 430 -0.22 -16.12 -8.16
N LEU A 431 0.34 -14.98 -7.74
CA LEU A 431 -0.42 -13.74 -7.50
C LEU A 431 -0.27 -12.72 -8.61
N THR A 432 0.88 -12.75 -9.28
CA THR A 432 1.26 -11.86 -10.39
C THR A 432 1.72 -12.78 -11.52
N PRO A 433 1.18 -12.66 -12.74
CA PRO A 433 1.57 -13.51 -13.87
C PRO A 433 3.09 -13.63 -13.99
N THR A 434 3.59 -14.85 -14.25
CA THR A 434 5.02 -15.21 -14.33
C THR A 434 5.82 -15.13 -13.02
N TYR A 435 5.23 -14.73 -11.89
CA TYR A 435 5.89 -14.71 -10.58
C TYR A 435 5.26 -15.74 -9.63
N PRO A 436 5.68 -17.02 -9.69
CA PRO A 436 5.28 -18.03 -8.72
C PRO A 436 5.66 -17.61 -7.29
N MET A 437 4.74 -17.83 -6.36
CA MET A 437 4.97 -17.53 -4.95
C MET A 437 5.91 -18.57 -4.32
N PRO A 438 6.60 -18.25 -3.21
CA PRO A 438 7.44 -19.23 -2.51
C PRO A 438 6.63 -20.47 -2.10
N GLY A 439 7.27 -21.64 -2.17
CA GLY A 439 6.75 -22.90 -1.66
C GLY A 439 6.77 -22.97 -0.13
N SER A 440 6.87 -24.18 0.40
CA SER A 440 7.06 -24.43 1.84
C SER A 440 8.31 -23.71 2.36
N SER A 441 8.15 -22.87 3.37
CA SER A 441 9.28 -22.15 3.97
C SER A 441 9.16 -22.03 5.49
N PHE A 442 10.29 -22.19 6.18
CA PHE A 442 10.39 -22.07 7.62
C PHE A 442 11.16 -20.80 7.99
N LYS A 443 10.62 -20.02 8.93
CA LYS A 443 11.16 -18.73 9.35
C LYS A 443 11.26 -18.65 10.86
N ILE A 444 12.38 -18.11 11.33
CA ILE A 444 12.59 -17.76 12.73
C ILE A 444 12.94 -16.26 12.80
N GLY A 445 12.33 -15.55 13.73
CA GLY A 445 12.64 -14.15 14.04
C GLY A 445 12.80 -13.96 15.53
N VAL A 446 13.76 -13.13 15.94
CA VAL A 446 13.94 -12.72 17.33
C VAL A 446 13.94 -11.19 17.37
N ASN A 447 13.08 -10.62 18.19
CA ASN A 447 13.06 -9.19 18.48
C ASN A 447 13.29 -8.97 19.97
N TRP A 448 14.33 -8.23 20.33
CA TRP A 448 14.71 -7.99 21.73
C TRP A 448 14.89 -6.49 21.97
N ILE A 449 14.21 -5.99 22.99
CA ILE A 449 14.29 -4.61 23.47
C ILE A 449 15.29 -4.60 24.65
N PHE A 450 16.36 -3.81 24.55
CA PHE A 450 17.45 -3.76 25.53
C PHE A 450 17.45 -2.49 26.42
N ILE A 451 16.60 -1.51 26.11
CA ILE A 451 16.63 -0.20 26.75
C ILE A 451 15.19 0.20 27.09
N ASP A 452 14.87 0.14 28.37
CA ASP A 452 13.73 0.83 28.99
C ASP A 452 14.19 2.16 29.62
#